data_AF-A0A7W2S9E2-F1
#
_entry.id   AF-A0A7W2S9E2-F1
#
_cell.length_a   1.000
_cell.length_b   1.000
_cell.length_c   1.000
_cell.angle_alpha   90.00
_cell.angle_beta   90.00
_cell.angle_gamma   90.00
#
_symmetry.space_group_name_H-M   'P 1'
#
loop_
_entity.id
_entity.type
_entity.pdbx_description
1 polymer ?
#
loop_
_entity_poly.entity_id
_entity_poly.type
_entity_poly.pdbx_seq_one_letter_code
_entity_poly.pdbx_strand_id
1 'polypeptide(L)'
;MSDIILYGAFDRHNYGDLLFPLIMERVIKHQFPDKSVVVAGLINSDLSEYGAPKTIAINKALKSSKPDATVILAGGDVVACDWQSAYGYLLPKVIFPLYERIACYYFSKVTDKLVSRIVGLTSILPFNLNRNDLGAARKIIYNSVGATGVSSVTNENEMLSLSKVMNEASFVSVRDVFSQTQLTRIGYSSPKLAPDSATVMSAYISVDELEKKSSWATKNIIEKYIEGYIVFQISEAHIHGKEAAFAMALSNVSRNCKLPIVFIAIGNAAGHNDAVGVHKVSAMLADDVTYETYLGGNIFDLMNIIRNAACYCGTSLHGLITAMSFGVPRVALLPNLRKQINYMQTWDLPHMPKGIKPEELTSAIEVAMATPNKDLKALGNKLTDAYMTSFKRLSESF
;
A
#
# COMPACT_ATOMS: atom_id res chain seq x y z
N MET A 1 -17.98 4.93 -23.06
CA MET A 1 -16.97 3.88 -22.86
C MET A 1 -15.74 4.51 -22.23
N SER A 2 -15.13 3.86 -21.26
CA SER A 2 -14.01 4.44 -20.50
C SER A 2 -12.76 4.63 -21.35
N ASP A 3 -12.08 5.76 -21.13
CA ASP A 3 -10.78 6.10 -21.73
C ASP A 3 -9.62 5.43 -21.00
N ILE A 4 -9.75 5.29 -19.69
CA ILE A 4 -8.71 4.78 -18.81
C ILE A 4 -9.27 3.64 -17.95
N ILE A 5 -8.55 2.53 -17.91
CA ILE A 5 -8.78 1.43 -16.98
C ILE A 5 -7.72 1.55 -15.88
N LEU A 6 -8.13 1.99 -14.71
CA LEU A 6 -7.29 1.98 -13.52
C LEU A 6 -7.35 0.59 -12.90
N TYR A 7 -6.25 -0.15 -12.96
CA TYR A 7 -6.20 -1.56 -12.58
C TYR A 7 -5.22 -1.79 -11.43
N GLY A 8 -5.54 -2.72 -10.55
CA GLY A 8 -4.68 -3.11 -9.44
C GLY A 8 -5.42 -4.04 -8.49
N ALA A 9 -4.81 -4.32 -7.35
CA ALA A 9 -5.40 -5.22 -6.36
C ALA A 9 -6.41 -4.50 -5.45
N PHE A 10 -7.35 -3.77 -6.05
CA PHE A 10 -8.27 -2.85 -5.36
C PHE A 10 -9.49 -3.53 -4.73
N ASP A 11 -9.55 -4.86 -4.83
CA ASP A 11 -10.69 -5.70 -4.49
C ASP A 11 -10.55 -6.44 -3.14
N ARG A 12 -9.56 -6.05 -2.33
CA ARG A 12 -9.29 -6.61 -1.00
C ARG A 12 -9.19 -5.52 0.06
N HIS A 13 -9.55 -5.87 1.30
CA HIS A 13 -9.53 -4.93 2.43
C HIS A 13 -8.12 -4.70 2.98
N ASN A 14 -7.31 -3.98 2.22
CA ASN A 14 -5.98 -3.50 2.59
C ASN A 14 -5.93 -1.98 2.36
N TYR A 15 -5.63 -1.20 3.39
CA TYR A 15 -5.63 0.27 3.30
C TYR A 15 -4.84 0.84 2.12
N GLY A 16 -3.63 0.31 1.87
CA GLY A 16 -2.80 0.78 0.76
C GLY A 16 -3.46 0.52 -0.58
N ASP A 17 -3.97 -0.69 -0.77
CA ASP A 17 -4.64 -1.08 -2.01
C ASP A 17 -5.94 -0.29 -2.23
N LEU A 18 -6.65 0.12 -1.17
CA LEU A 18 -7.84 0.95 -1.25
C LEU A 18 -7.54 2.44 -1.47
N LEU A 19 -6.36 2.93 -1.07
CA LEU A 19 -5.93 4.31 -1.32
C LEU A 19 -5.67 4.55 -2.81
N PHE A 20 -5.00 3.62 -3.49
CA PHE A 20 -4.63 3.79 -4.91
C PHE A 20 -5.77 4.20 -5.84
N PRO A 21 -6.92 3.49 -5.87
CA PRO A 21 -8.00 3.85 -6.76
C PRO A 21 -8.59 5.21 -6.41
N LEU A 22 -8.73 5.55 -5.12
CA LEU A 22 -9.24 6.84 -4.68
C LEU A 22 -8.33 7.99 -5.13
N ILE A 23 -7.03 7.88 -4.87
CA ILE A 23 -6.06 8.95 -5.17
C ILE A 23 -5.89 9.11 -6.68
N MET A 24 -5.69 8.02 -7.40
CA MET A 24 -5.45 8.10 -8.84
C MET A 24 -6.67 8.58 -9.61
N GLU A 25 -7.88 8.19 -9.21
CA GLU A 25 -9.09 8.72 -9.83
C GLU A 25 -9.18 10.25 -9.67
N ARG A 26 -8.81 10.79 -8.51
CA ARG A 26 -8.77 12.26 -8.28
C ARG A 26 -7.69 12.94 -9.11
N VAL A 27 -6.47 12.39 -9.11
CA VAL A 27 -5.36 12.93 -9.89
C VAL A 27 -5.75 12.99 -11.37
N ILE A 28 -6.29 11.90 -11.92
CA ILE A 28 -6.69 11.83 -13.31
C ILE A 28 -7.85 12.80 -13.60
N LYS A 29 -8.92 12.82 -12.78
CA LYS A 29 -10.04 13.74 -12.97
C LYS A 29 -9.64 15.22 -12.89
N HIS A 30 -8.68 15.55 -12.01
CA HIS A 30 -8.18 16.91 -11.89
C HIS A 30 -7.34 17.33 -13.10
N GLN A 31 -6.45 16.46 -13.58
CA GLN A 31 -5.54 16.77 -14.69
C GLN A 31 -6.21 16.61 -16.07
N PHE A 32 -7.19 15.71 -16.18
CA PHE A 32 -7.86 15.31 -17.42
C PHE A 32 -9.37 15.14 -17.18
N PRO A 33 -10.11 16.24 -16.94
CA PRO A 33 -11.53 16.19 -16.56
C PRO A 33 -12.43 15.53 -17.62
N ASP A 34 -12.03 15.56 -18.88
CA ASP A 34 -12.79 14.97 -19.99
C ASP A 34 -12.55 13.46 -20.17
N LYS A 35 -11.55 12.89 -19.46
CA LYS A 35 -11.23 11.45 -19.55
C LYS A 35 -12.07 10.66 -18.56
N SER A 36 -12.76 9.66 -19.08
CA SER A 36 -13.56 8.75 -18.28
C SER A 36 -12.71 7.59 -17.73
N VAL A 37 -12.80 7.36 -16.42
CA VAL A 37 -12.02 6.34 -15.71
C VAL A 37 -12.94 5.22 -15.25
N VAL A 38 -12.51 3.97 -15.42
CA VAL A 38 -13.09 2.80 -14.74
C VAL A 38 -12.07 2.17 -13.81
N VAL A 39 -12.49 1.87 -12.58
CA VAL A 39 -11.67 1.21 -11.58
C VAL A 39 -11.89 -0.30 -11.66
N ALA A 40 -10.81 -1.04 -11.84
CA ALA A 40 -10.83 -2.49 -12.03
C ALA A 40 -9.98 -3.23 -10.99
N GLY A 41 -10.53 -4.33 -10.49
CA GLY A 41 -9.83 -5.35 -9.69
C GLY A 41 -9.74 -6.67 -10.44
N LEU A 42 -9.28 -7.73 -9.78
CA LEU A 42 -9.38 -9.09 -10.33
C LEU A 42 -10.85 -9.52 -10.41
N ILE A 43 -11.63 -9.19 -9.39
CA ILE A 43 -13.07 -9.46 -9.31
C ILE A 43 -13.88 -8.17 -9.19
N ASN A 44 -15.21 -8.29 -9.21
CA ASN A 44 -16.06 -7.17 -8.81
C ASN A 44 -16.04 -7.09 -7.29
N SER A 45 -15.89 -5.89 -6.74
CA SER A 45 -15.97 -5.67 -5.29
C SER A 45 -16.66 -4.35 -4.98
N ASP A 46 -17.34 -4.32 -3.83
CA ASP A 46 -17.88 -3.10 -3.25
C ASP A 46 -17.30 -2.94 -1.85
N LEU A 47 -16.30 -2.06 -1.72
CA LEU A 47 -15.64 -1.73 -0.45
C LEU A 47 -15.92 -0.28 -0.06
N SER A 48 -17.06 0.26 -0.53
CA SER A 48 -17.46 1.64 -0.28
C SER A 48 -17.72 1.94 1.21
N GLU A 49 -18.05 0.92 2.02
CA GLU A 49 -18.12 1.04 3.48
C GLU A 49 -16.78 1.48 4.11
N TYR A 50 -15.64 1.14 3.47
CA TYR A 50 -14.30 1.55 3.88
C TYR A 50 -13.83 2.83 3.17
N GLY A 51 -14.72 3.51 2.44
CA GLY A 51 -14.44 4.74 1.70
C GLY A 51 -13.84 4.55 0.30
N ALA A 52 -13.60 3.30 -0.12
CA ALA A 52 -12.96 3.00 -1.39
C ALA A 52 -13.94 3.04 -2.59
N PRO A 53 -13.49 3.41 -3.80
CA PRO A 53 -14.29 3.25 -5.02
C PRO A 53 -14.69 1.78 -5.27
N LYS A 54 -15.86 1.56 -5.85
CA LYS A 54 -16.27 0.22 -6.30
C LYS A 54 -15.38 -0.24 -7.45
N THR A 55 -15.11 -1.53 -7.50
CA THR A 55 -14.30 -2.12 -8.56
C THR A 55 -15.15 -3.05 -9.43
N ILE A 56 -14.85 -3.08 -10.72
CA ILE A 56 -15.34 -4.13 -11.61
C ILE A 56 -14.23 -5.11 -11.95
N ALA A 57 -14.59 -6.35 -12.29
CA ALA A 57 -13.61 -7.33 -12.72
C ALA A 57 -12.88 -6.87 -14.00
N ILE A 58 -11.56 -7.07 -14.06
CA ILE A 58 -10.71 -6.64 -15.17
C ILE A 58 -11.20 -7.16 -16.53
N ASN A 59 -11.68 -8.40 -16.60
CA ASN A 59 -12.22 -8.95 -17.84
C ASN A 59 -13.47 -8.19 -18.36
N LYS A 60 -14.29 -7.65 -17.45
CA LYS A 60 -15.44 -6.79 -17.79
C LYS A 60 -14.95 -5.41 -18.21
N ALA A 61 -14.00 -4.84 -17.46
CA ALA A 61 -13.42 -3.53 -17.78
C ALA A 61 -12.79 -3.51 -19.19
N LEU A 62 -12.05 -4.56 -19.56
CA LEU A 62 -11.45 -4.72 -20.89
C LEU A 62 -12.51 -4.83 -22.00
N LYS A 63 -13.69 -5.39 -21.71
CA LYS A 63 -14.79 -5.50 -22.68
C LYS A 63 -15.62 -4.22 -22.81
N SER A 64 -15.83 -3.49 -21.72
CA SER A 64 -16.71 -2.31 -21.68
C SER A 64 -16.01 -0.97 -21.96
N SER A 65 -14.67 -0.96 -21.98
CA SER A 65 -13.86 0.23 -22.26
C SER A 65 -13.53 0.35 -23.74
N LYS A 66 -13.03 1.51 -24.17
CA LYS A 66 -12.64 1.73 -25.56
C LYS A 66 -11.58 0.72 -26.03
N PRO A 67 -11.53 0.36 -27.32
CA PRO A 67 -10.51 -0.56 -27.85
C PRO A 67 -9.07 -0.07 -27.68
N ASP A 68 -8.88 1.25 -27.61
CA ASP A 68 -7.61 1.95 -27.42
C ASP A 68 -7.44 2.50 -25.99
N ALA A 69 -8.31 2.10 -25.05
CA ALA A 69 -8.23 2.55 -23.66
C ALA A 69 -6.86 2.26 -23.03
N THR A 70 -6.34 3.21 -22.25
CA THR A 70 -5.07 3.04 -21.54
C THR A 70 -5.30 2.31 -20.23
N VAL A 71 -4.56 1.21 -20.01
CA VAL A 71 -4.56 0.46 -18.76
C VAL A 71 -3.43 0.98 -17.87
N ILE A 72 -3.78 1.51 -16.69
CA ILE A 72 -2.83 2.03 -15.71
C ILE A 72 -2.85 1.13 -14.49
N LEU A 73 -1.74 0.44 -14.23
CA LEU A 73 -1.50 -0.21 -12.96
C LEU A 73 -1.01 0.81 -11.94
N ALA A 74 -1.87 1.14 -10.97
CA ALA A 74 -1.56 2.15 -9.97
C ALA A 74 -1.04 1.55 -8.68
N GLY A 75 0.26 1.74 -8.43
CA GLY A 75 0.90 1.36 -7.18
C GLY A 75 0.87 -0.14 -6.88
N GLY A 76 0.85 -0.47 -5.60
CA GLY A 76 0.87 -1.84 -5.10
C GLY A 76 2.23 -2.53 -5.32
N ASP A 77 2.35 -3.78 -4.90
CA ASP A 77 3.52 -4.63 -5.18
C ASP A 77 3.09 -5.73 -6.15
N VAL A 78 2.91 -5.33 -7.41
CA VAL A 78 2.13 -6.10 -8.39
C VAL A 78 2.98 -6.79 -9.45
N VAL A 79 4.21 -6.33 -9.70
CA VAL A 79 5.07 -6.94 -10.72
C VAL A 79 5.60 -8.27 -10.22
N ALA A 80 5.46 -9.31 -11.05
CA ALA A 80 5.79 -10.70 -10.69
C ALA A 80 5.02 -11.23 -9.47
N CYS A 81 3.85 -10.66 -9.18
CA CYS A 81 2.90 -11.24 -8.22
C CYS A 81 2.17 -12.40 -8.89
N ASP A 82 2.18 -13.57 -8.27
CA ASP A 82 1.53 -14.78 -8.77
C ASP A 82 0.02 -14.80 -8.47
N TRP A 83 -0.71 -15.67 -9.17
CA TRP A 83 -2.16 -15.77 -9.05
C TRP A 83 -2.62 -16.26 -7.68
N GLN A 84 -1.90 -17.19 -7.05
CA GLN A 84 -2.23 -17.68 -5.70
C GLN A 84 -2.12 -16.57 -4.67
N SER A 85 -1.03 -15.80 -4.69
CA SER A 85 -0.85 -14.66 -3.81
C SER A 85 -1.96 -13.64 -4.05
N ALA A 86 -2.22 -13.26 -5.30
CA ALA A 86 -3.19 -12.21 -5.60
C ALA A 86 -4.64 -12.61 -5.25
N TYR A 87 -5.03 -13.85 -5.57
CA TYR A 87 -6.38 -14.35 -5.33
C TYR A 87 -6.59 -14.87 -3.90
N GLY A 88 -5.54 -15.35 -3.24
CA GLY A 88 -5.61 -15.83 -1.86
C GLY A 88 -6.14 -14.76 -0.90
N TYR A 89 -5.74 -13.50 -1.08
CA TYR A 89 -6.26 -12.38 -0.28
C TYR A 89 -7.76 -12.09 -0.48
N LEU A 90 -8.38 -12.63 -1.53
CA LEU A 90 -9.82 -12.53 -1.79
C LEU A 90 -10.63 -13.67 -1.15
N LEU A 91 -9.96 -14.74 -0.71
CA LEU A 91 -10.62 -15.88 -0.09
C LEU A 91 -11.10 -15.53 1.32
N PRO A 92 -12.24 -16.10 1.76
CA PRO A 92 -12.67 -15.99 3.15
C PRO A 92 -11.57 -16.45 4.12
N LYS A 93 -11.39 -15.73 5.24
CA LYS A 93 -10.35 -16.01 6.25
C LYS A 93 -10.32 -17.47 6.72
N VAL A 94 -11.49 -18.13 6.73
CA VAL A 94 -11.63 -19.54 7.16
C VAL A 94 -11.03 -20.50 6.13
N ILE A 95 -11.08 -20.16 4.85
CA ILE A 95 -10.64 -21.01 3.73
C ILE A 95 -9.17 -20.74 3.38
N PHE A 96 -8.69 -19.51 3.61
CA PHE A 96 -7.35 -19.07 3.25
C PHE A 96 -6.22 -20.01 3.77
N PRO A 97 -6.15 -20.42 5.05
CA PRO A 97 -5.06 -21.27 5.54
C PRO A 97 -5.03 -22.66 4.89
N LEU A 98 -6.21 -23.19 4.56
CA LEU A 98 -6.33 -24.49 3.89
C LEU A 98 -5.89 -24.39 2.42
N TYR A 99 -6.31 -23.31 1.74
CA TYR A 99 -5.88 -22.99 0.39
C TYR A 99 -4.36 -22.81 0.30
N GLU A 100 -3.79 -21.98 1.18
CA GLU A 100 -2.34 -21.72 1.25
C GLU A 100 -1.55 -23.02 1.50
N ARG A 101 -2.01 -23.85 2.44
CA ARG A 101 -1.26 -25.06 2.82
C ARG A 101 -1.41 -26.22 1.84
N ILE A 102 -2.54 -26.34 1.16
CA ILE A 102 -2.81 -27.49 0.27
C ILE A 102 -2.70 -27.09 -1.20
N ALA A 103 -3.45 -26.09 -1.62
CA ALA A 103 -3.57 -25.73 -3.03
C ALA A 103 -2.26 -25.10 -3.55
N CYS A 104 -1.72 -24.13 -2.80
CA CYS A 104 -0.48 -23.47 -3.21
C CYS A 104 0.75 -24.40 -3.11
N TYR A 105 0.79 -25.29 -2.12
CA TYR A 105 1.93 -26.17 -1.92
C TYR A 105 1.96 -27.36 -2.89
N TYR A 106 0.84 -28.06 -3.07
CA TYR A 106 0.82 -29.30 -3.86
C TYR A 106 0.41 -29.09 -5.33
N PHE A 107 -0.32 -28.01 -5.66
CA PHE A 107 -0.97 -27.86 -6.97
C PHE A 107 -0.80 -26.47 -7.61
N SER A 108 0.27 -25.74 -7.27
CA SER A 108 0.49 -24.34 -7.66
C SER A 108 0.16 -24.00 -9.13
N LYS A 109 0.79 -24.70 -10.09
CA LYS A 109 0.59 -24.44 -11.53
C LYS A 109 -0.84 -24.74 -12.02
N VAL A 110 -1.52 -25.71 -11.41
CA VAL A 110 -2.91 -26.06 -11.77
C VAL A 110 -3.86 -25.02 -11.19
N THR A 111 -3.61 -24.60 -9.94
CA THR A 111 -4.40 -23.58 -9.27
C THR A 111 -4.30 -22.22 -9.97
N ASP A 112 -3.11 -21.82 -10.43
CA ASP A 112 -2.93 -20.57 -11.19
C ASP A 112 -3.74 -20.57 -12.48
N LYS A 113 -3.72 -21.67 -13.25
CA LYS A 113 -4.49 -21.80 -14.49
C LYS A 113 -6.00 -21.79 -14.25
N LEU A 114 -6.45 -22.35 -13.13
CA LEU A 114 -7.87 -22.36 -12.77
C LEU A 114 -8.33 -20.96 -12.34
N VAL A 115 -7.56 -20.30 -11.48
CA VAL A 115 -7.84 -18.94 -11.01
C VAL A 115 -7.82 -17.94 -12.17
N SER A 116 -6.81 -18.00 -13.05
CA SER A 116 -6.74 -17.11 -14.21
C SER A 116 -7.95 -17.26 -15.13
N ARG A 117 -8.44 -18.49 -15.33
CA ARG A 117 -9.68 -18.77 -16.08
C ARG A 117 -10.94 -18.23 -15.39
N ILE A 118 -11.03 -18.32 -14.07
CA ILE A 118 -12.15 -17.77 -13.29
C ILE A 118 -12.18 -16.24 -13.43
N VAL A 119 -11.03 -15.60 -13.27
CA VAL A 119 -10.88 -14.15 -13.45
C VAL A 119 -11.05 -13.73 -14.92
N GLY A 120 -10.83 -14.67 -15.85
CA GLY A 120 -11.02 -14.49 -17.28
C GLY A 120 -9.84 -13.80 -17.96
N LEU A 121 -8.63 -14.07 -17.50
CA LEU A 121 -7.37 -13.61 -18.10
C LEU A 121 -6.56 -14.81 -18.60
N THR A 122 -5.85 -14.63 -19.71
CA THR A 122 -4.92 -15.61 -20.27
C THR A 122 -3.48 -15.40 -19.81
N SER A 123 -3.21 -14.27 -19.16
CA SER A 123 -1.90 -13.87 -18.63
C SER A 123 -1.38 -14.81 -17.55
N ILE A 124 -0.07 -15.09 -17.60
CA ILE A 124 0.62 -15.96 -16.63
C ILE A 124 0.58 -15.35 -15.23
N LEU A 125 0.66 -14.02 -15.14
CA LEU A 125 0.58 -13.27 -13.89
C LEU A 125 -0.63 -12.31 -13.96
N PRO A 126 -1.37 -12.11 -12.85
CA PRO A 126 -2.57 -11.27 -12.79
C PRO A 126 -2.36 -9.83 -13.24
N PHE A 127 -1.19 -9.27 -12.93
CA PHE A 127 -0.90 -7.85 -13.14
C PHE A 127 0.10 -7.60 -14.28
N ASN A 128 0.63 -8.65 -14.91
CA ASN A 128 1.48 -8.53 -16.09
C ASN A 128 0.71 -9.00 -17.33
N LEU A 129 -0.23 -8.15 -17.77
CA LEU A 129 -1.17 -8.48 -18.84
C LEU A 129 -0.45 -8.70 -20.17
N ASN A 130 -0.82 -9.78 -20.86
CA ASN A 130 -0.33 -10.12 -22.18
C ASN A 130 -1.13 -9.40 -23.29
N ARG A 131 -0.65 -9.49 -24.53
CA ARG A 131 -1.32 -8.89 -25.70
C ARG A 131 -2.65 -9.53 -26.07
N ASN A 132 -2.87 -10.81 -25.72
CA ASN A 132 -4.13 -11.47 -25.98
C ASN A 132 -5.27 -10.87 -25.13
N ASP A 133 -4.98 -10.53 -23.87
CA ASP A 133 -5.94 -9.91 -22.95
C ASP A 133 -6.12 -8.41 -23.26
N LEU A 134 -5.03 -7.70 -23.57
CA LEU A 134 -5.07 -6.25 -23.86
C LEU A 134 -5.68 -5.92 -25.23
N GLY A 135 -5.48 -6.77 -26.22
CA GLY A 135 -5.68 -6.45 -27.64
C GLY A 135 -4.54 -5.63 -28.24
N ALA A 136 -4.63 -5.32 -29.53
CA ALA A 136 -3.54 -4.70 -30.28
C ALA A 136 -3.37 -3.19 -30.00
N ALA A 137 -4.45 -2.47 -29.70
CA ALA A 137 -4.43 -1.00 -29.63
C ALA A 137 -4.18 -0.45 -28.21
N ARG A 138 -4.45 -1.24 -27.16
CA ARG A 138 -4.34 -0.74 -25.78
C ARG A 138 -2.89 -0.54 -25.36
N LYS A 139 -2.68 0.56 -24.64
CA LYS A 139 -1.44 0.87 -23.94
C LYS A 139 -1.52 0.36 -22.51
N ILE A 140 -0.39 -0.09 -21.97
CA ILE A 140 -0.25 -0.49 -20.57
C ILE A 140 0.83 0.34 -19.91
N ILE A 141 0.51 0.88 -18.74
CA ILE A 141 1.38 1.73 -17.94
C ILE A 141 1.47 1.13 -16.54
N TYR A 142 2.70 0.98 -16.04
CA TYR A 142 2.96 0.66 -14.65
C TYR A 142 3.39 1.94 -13.95
N ASN A 143 2.55 2.42 -13.03
CA ASN A 143 2.70 3.71 -12.36
C ASN A 143 3.10 3.51 -10.90
N SER A 144 4.39 3.73 -10.62
CA SER A 144 5.01 3.65 -9.29
C SER A 144 4.74 2.32 -8.58
N VAL A 145 4.88 1.23 -9.32
CA VAL A 145 4.62 -0.12 -8.79
C VAL A 145 5.82 -0.65 -7.99
N GLY A 146 5.54 -1.52 -7.04
CA GLY A 146 6.54 -2.38 -6.40
C GLY A 146 6.83 -3.58 -7.29
N ALA A 147 8.11 -3.97 -7.32
CA ALA A 147 8.60 -5.13 -8.07
C ALA A 147 9.38 -6.08 -7.16
N THR A 148 8.96 -6.25 -5.90
CA THR A 148 9.74 -7.07 -4.98
C THR A 148 9.70 -8.56 -5.33
N GLY A 149 8.57 -9.02 -5.90
CA GLY A 149 8.40 -10.39 -6.40
C GLY A 149 9.40 -10.77 -7.50
N VAL A 150 9.89 -9.78 -8.26
CA VAL A 150 10.88 -10.01 -9.32
C VAL A 150 12.16 -10.61 -8.76
N SER A 151 12.52 -10.30 -7.51
CA SER A 151 13.71 -10.85 -6.87
C SER A 151 13.71 -12.38 -6.79
N SER A 152 12.52 -12.99 -6.69
CA SER A 152 12.31 -14.45 -6.64
C SER A 152 12.29 -15.13 -8.01
N VAL A 153 12.21 -14.36 -9.10
CA VAL A 153 12.26 -14.89 -10.47
C VAL A 153 13.73 -15.18 -10.81
N THR A 154 14.13 -16.45 -10.70
CA THR A 154 15.51 -16.91 -10.93
C THR A 154 15.68 -17.72 -12.21
N ASN A 155 14.59 -18.28 -12.75
CA ASN A 155 14.62 -19.07 -13.98
C ASN A 155 14.79 -18.16 -15.21
N GLU A 156 15.74 -18.47 -16.08
CA GLU A 156 16.05 -17.66 -17.26
C GLU A 156 14.86 -17.46 -18.20
N ASN A 157 14.05 -18.51 -18.43
CA ASN A 157 12.88 -18.40 -19.30
C ASN A 157 11.79 -17.50 -18.69
N GLU A 158 11.60 -17.56 -17.37
CA GLU A 158 10.67 -16.68 -16.66
C GLU A 158 11.17 -15.23 -16.65
N MET A 159 12.47 -15.02 -16.44
CA MET A 159 13.09 -13.69 -16.57
C MET A 159 12.89 -13.11 -17.97
N LEU A 160 13.19 -13.87 -19.02
CA LEU A 160 13.01 -13.45 -20.41
C LEU A 160 11.54 -13.14 -20.72
N SER A 161 10.61 -13.98 -20.25
CA SER A 161 9.19 -13.78 -20.45
C SER A 161 8.69 -12.51 -19.75
N LEU A 162 9.06 -12.29 -18.49
CA LEU A 162 8.67 -11.10 -17.74
C LEU A 162 9.30 -9.84 -18.35
N SER A 163 10.58 -9.91 -18.71
CA SER A 163 11.31 -8.83 -19.39
C SER A 163 10.62 -8.40 -20.68
N LYS A 164 10.19 -9.36 -21.50
CA LYS A 164 9.42 -9.07 -22.72
C LYS A 164 8.15 -8.30 -22.39
N VAL A 165 7.35 -8.76 -21.42
CA VAL A 165 6.10 -8.08 -21.02
C VAL A 165 6.37 -6.67 -20.51
N MET A 166 7.42 -6.47 -19.71
CA MET A 166 7.77 -5.13 -19.20
C MET A 166 8.27 -4.19 -20.30
N ASN A 167 9.05 -4.69 -21.27
CA ASN A 167 9.53 -3.90 -22.41
C ASN A 167 8.41 -3.57 -23.42
N GLU A 168 7.31 -4.33 -23.44
CA GLU A 168 6.13 -4.01 -24.25
C GLU A 168 5.24 -2.91 -23.63
N ALA A 169 5.46 -2.57 -22.36
CA ALA A 169 4.70 -1.52 -21.69
C ALA A 169 5.08 -0.13 -22.21
N SER A 170 4.08 0.76 -22.31
CA SER A 170 4.28 2.13 -22.80
C SER A 170 5.06 2.99 -21.82
N PHE A 171 4.90 2.73 -20.52
CA PHE A 171 5.65 3.41 -19.47
C PHE A 171 5.74 2.51 -18.22
N VAL A 172 6.90 2.50 -17.57
CA VAL A 172 7.11 1.79 -16.30
C VAL A 172 7.87 2.68 -15.34
N SER A 173 7.22 3.04 -14.24
CA SER A 173 7.89 3.56 -13.05
C SER A 173 7.72 2.62 -11.86
N VAL A 174 8.75 2.55 -11.03
CA VAL A 174 8.80 1.77 -9.80
C VAL A 174 9.06 2.66 -8.60
N ARG A 175 8.56 2.22 -7.44
CA ARG A 175 8.51 3.04 -6.23
C ARG A 175 9.77 3.09 -5.38
N ASP A 176 10.76 2.24 -5.65
CA ASP A 176 11.98 2.17 -4.86
C ASP A 176 13.15 1.65 -5.70
N VAL A 177 14.38 1.99 -5.28
CA VAL A 177 15.62 1.63 -5.99
C VAL A 177 15.77 0.12 -6.09
N PHE A 178 15.37 -0.63 -5.07
CA PHE A 178 15.43 -2.09 -5.10
C PHE A 178 14.60 -2.66 -6.26
N SER A 179 13.35 -2.23 -6.39
CA SER A 179 12.45 -2.61 -7.49
C SER A 179 13.03 -2.21 -8.85
N GLN A 180 13.67 -1.04 -8.93
CA GLN A 180 14.37 -0.59 -10.15
C GLN A 180 15.51 -1.55 -10.53
N THR A 181 16.37 -1.90 -9.56
CA THR A 181 17.46 -2.86 -9.77
C THR A 181 16.94 -4.23 -10.19
N GLN A 182 15.84 -4.72 -9.61
CA GLN A 182 15.28 -6.02 -10.00
C GLN A 182 14.74 -6.01 -11.44
N LEU A 183 14.11 -4.92 -11.88
CA LEU A 183 13.68 -4.79 -13.27
C LEU A 183 14.86 -4.74 -14.25
N THR A 184 15.90 -3.97 -13.92
CA THR A 184 17.13 -3.96 -14.73
C THR A 184 17.77 -5.33 -14.80
N ARG A 185 17.80 -6.08 -13.68
CA ARG A 185 18.37 -7.44 -13.59
C ARG A 185 17.73 -8.41 -14.57
N ILE A 186 16.41 -8.34 -14.76
CA ILE A 186 15.71 -9.23 -15.69
C ILE A 186 15.77 -8.72 -17.15
N GLY A 187 16.41 -7.58 -17.42
CA GLY A 187 16.60 -7.07 -18.77
C GLY A 187 15.61 -5.99 -19.21
N TYR A 188 14.88 -5.35 -18.29
CA TYR A 188 14.11 -4.15 -18.61
C TYR A 188 15.02 -2.92 -18.69
N SER A 189 15.04 -2.23 -19.83
CA SER A 189 16.12 -1.29 -20.15
C SER A 189 15.95 0.13 -19.57
N SER A 190 14.75 0.53 -19.13
CA SER A 190 14.52 1.92 -18.68
C SER A 190 13.52 2.10 -17.52
N PRO A 191 13.66 1.38 -16.39
CA PRO A 191 12.80 1.61 -15.23
C PRO A 191 12.97 3.02 -14.69
N LYS A 192 11.88 3.78 -14.71
CA LYS A 192 11.85 5.11 -14.09
C LYS A 192 11.63 4.95 -12.59
N LEU A 193 12.30 5.78 -11.80
CA LEU A 193 12.08 5.84 -10.37
C LEU A 193 11.11 6.99 -10.07
N ALA A 194 10.06 6.71 -9.33
CA ALA A 194 9.08 7.71 -8.89
C ALA A 194 8.54 7.32 -7.51
N PRO A 195 8.18 8.26 -6.61
CA PRO A 195 7.56 7.89 -5.35
C PRO A 195 6.27 7.09 -5.58
N ASP A 196 5.88 6.32 -4.57
CA ASP A 196 4.59 5.63 -4.55
C ASP A 196 3.43 6.61 -4.81
N SER A 197 2.46 6.20 -5.64
CA SER A 197 1.37 7.08 -6.09
C SER A 197 0.45 7.58 -4.97
N ALA A 198 0.42 6.92 -3.81
CA ALA A 198 -0.33 7.40 -2.66
C ALA A 198 0.31 8.63 -1.98
N THR A 199 1.56 8.99 -2.30
CA THR A 199 2.27 10.10 -1.63
C THR A 199 1.57 11.45 -1.81
N VAL A 200 0.78 11.62 -2.87
CA VAL A 200 0.06 12.87 -3.17
C VAL A 200 -1.25 13.03 -2.40
N MET A 201 -1.59 12.11 -1.49
CA MET A 201 -2.88 12.12 -0.81
C MET A 201 -3.19 13.45 -0.11
N SER A 202 -2.22 14.08 0.56
CA SER A 202 -2.43 15.36 1.23
C SER A 202 -2.67 16.54 0.27
N ALA A 203 -2.27 16.41 -1.00
CA ALA A 203 -2.54 17.41 -2.04
C ALA A 203 -3.93 17.25 -2.69
N TYR A 204 -4.51 16.04 -2.66
CA TYR A 204 -5.79 15.73 -3.31
C TYR A 204 -6.93 15.40 -2.35
N ILE A 205 -6.66 15.32 -1.05
CA ILE A 205 -7.65 15.11 0.02
C ILE A 205 -7.47 16.24 1.03
N SER A 206 -8.47 17.12 1.12
CA SER A 206 -8.41 18.24 2.06
C SER A 206 -8.66 17.79 3.50
N VAL A 207 -8.15 18.58 4.44
CA VAL A 207 -8.43 18.42 5.87
C VAL A 207 -9.94 18.42 6.13
N ASP A 208 -10.69 19.36 5.56
CA ASP A 208 -12.14 19.43 5.70
C ASP A 208 -12.85 18.16 5.23
N GLU A 209 -12.34 17.54 4.16
CA GLU A 209 -12.90 16.27 3.68
C GLU A 209 -12.61 15.14 4.65
N LEU A 210 -11.37 15.03 5.16
CA LEU A 210 -11.01 14.05 6.18
C LEU A 210 -11.93 14.20 7.40
N GLU A 211 -12.10 15.42 7.92
CA GLU A 211 -12.99 15.64 9.06
C GLU A 211 -14.45 15.29 8.74
N LYS A 212 -14.96 15.62 7.55
CA LYS A 212 -16.35 15.31 7.20
C LYS A 212 -16.59 13.81 7.04
N LYS A 213 -15.64 13.09 6.44
CA LYS A 213 -15.77 11.66 6.12
C LYS A 213 -15.29 10.73 7.22
N SER A 214 -14.55 11.23 8.20
CA SER A 214 -14.19 10.44 9.37
C SER A 214 -15.42 10.07 10.20
N SER A 215 -15.41 8.83 10.69
CA SER A 215 -16.39 8.29 11.62
C SER A 215 -16.35 9.04 12.95
N TRP A 216 -17.45 8.93 13.70
CA TRP A 216 -17.54 9.50 15.04
C TRP A 216 -16.47 8.94 15.99
N ALA A 217 -16.15 7.65 15.87
CA ALA A 217 -15.12 7.00 16.69
C ALA A 217 -13.74 7.66 16.47
N THR A 218 -13.37 7.93 15.22
CA THR A 218 -12.12 8.62 14.90
C THR A 218 -12.10 10.05 15.43
N LYS A 219 -13.20 10.80 15.26
CA LYS A 219 -13.32 12.16 15.80
C LYS A 219 -13.16 12.18 17.32
N ASN A 220 -13.83 11.26 18.02
CA ASN A 220 -13.74 11.14 19.47
C ASN A 220 -12.31 10.83 19.94
N ILE A 221 -11.55 9.97 19.23
CA ILE A 221 -10.12 9.72 19.54
C ILE A 221 -9.31 11.02 19.40
N ILE A 222 -9.49 11.75 18.30
CA ILE A 222 -8.74 12.98 18.01
C ILE A 222 -9.10 14.08 19.02
N GLU A 223 -10.38 14.27 19.33
CA GLU A 223 -10.86 15.26 20.30
C GLU A 223 -10.40 14.93 21.73
N LYS A 224 -10.46 13.66 22.12
CA LYS A 224 -10.00 13.18 23.44
C LYS A 224 -8.50 13.40 23.63
N TYR A 225 -7.71 13.28 22.56
CA TYR A 225 -6.25 13.37 22.59
C TYR A 225 -5.73 14.55 21.76
N ILE A 226 -6.32 15.73 21.97
CA ILE A 226 -5.97 16.95 21.24
C ILE A 226 -4.50 17.40 21.44
N GLU A 227 -3.90 17.05 22.59
CA GLU A 227 -2.49 17.30 22.89
C GLU A 227 -1.53 16.33 22.15
N GLY A 228 -2.08 15.35 21.43
CA GLY A 228 -1.35 14.39 20.62
C GLY A 228 -1.42 12.95 21.14
N TYR A 229 -0.99 12.02 20.29
CA TYR A 229 -0.91 10.59 20.59
C TYR A 229 0.11 9.89 19.68
N ILE A 230 0.61 8.74 20.13
CA ILE A 230 1.48 7.88 19.32
C ILE A 230 0.62 6.83 18.64
N VAL A 231 0.72 6.71 17.32
CA VAL A 231 0.04 5.65 16.58
C VAL A 231 0.94 4.43 16.51
N PHE A 232 0.41 3.26 16.87
CA PHE A 232 1.12 1.99 16.75
C PHE A 232 0.36 0.99 15.88
N GLN A 233 1.06 0.38 14.92
CA GLN A 233 0.49 -0.63 14.02
C GLN A 233 1.44 -1.82 13.83
N ILE A 234 0.95 -3.02 14.12
CA ILE A 234 1.66 -4.27 13.84
C ILE A 234 0.69 -5.41 13.56
N SER A 235 1.05 -6.31 12.65
CA SER A 235 0.27 -7.50 12.38
C SER A 235 0.59 -8.64 13.36
N GLU A 236 -0.33 -9.59 13.50
CA GLU A 236 -0.11 -10.80 14.30
C GLU A 236 1.17 -11.57 13.90
N ALA A 237 1.42 -11.72 12.60
CA ALA A 237 2.60 -12.45 12.11
C ALA A 237 3.92 -11.78 12.51
N HIS A 238 3.93 -10.45 12.59
CA HIS A 238 5.14 -9.68 12.90
C HIS A 238 5.40 -9.55 14.40
N ILE A 239 4.33 -9.49 15.21
CA ILE A 239 4.44 -9.35 16.66
C ILE A 239 4.88 -10.64 17.35
N HIS A 240 4.61 -11.81 16.76
CA HIS A 240 4.87 -13.10 17.40
C HIS A 240 6.27 -13.21 18.04
N GLY A 241 6.28 -13.53 19.33
CA GLY A 241 7.49 -13.67 20.16
C GLY A 241 8.09 -12.35 20.63
N LYS A 242 7.42 -11.22 20.41
CA LYS A 242 7.89 -9.85 20.74
C LYS A 242 6.83 -9.03 21.47
N GLU A 243 5.69 -9.63 21.83
CA GLU A 243 4.53 -9.00 22.45
C GLU A 243 4.94 -8.18 23.69
N ALA A 244 5.57 -8.83 24.66
CA ALA A 244 5.99 -8.21 25.92
C ALA A 244 7.06 -7.12 25.71
N ALA A 245 7.99 -7.33 24.77
CA ALA A 245 9.05 -6.37 24.50
C ALA A 245 8.49 -5.07 23.90
N PHE A 246 7.55 -5.17 22.95
CA PHE A 246 6.87 -4.00 22.41
C PHE A 246 5.96 -3.33 23.44
N ALA A 247 5.23 -4.10 24.26
CA ALA A 247 4.38 -3.53 25.30
C ALA A 247 5.20 -2.74 26.34
N MET A 248 6.35 -3.28 26.75
CA MET A 248 7.28 -2.58 27.64
C MET A 248 7.81 -1.28 26.99
N ALA A 249 8.25 -1.35 25.74
CA ALA A 249 8.77 -0.17 25.03
C ALA A 249 7.69 0.90 24.85
N LEU A 250 6.47 0.53 24.46
CA LEU A 250 5.33 1.44 24.34
C LEU A 250 4.93 2.06 25.69
N SER A 251 4.98 1.28 26.77
CA SER A 251 4.73 1.81 28.12
C SER A 251 5.77 2.86 28.50
N ASN A 252 7.04 2.63 28.19
CA ASN A 252 8.11 3.61 28.44
C ASN A 252 7.94 4.87 27.59
N VAL A 253 7.60 4.72 26.31
CA VAL A 253 7.31 5.84 25.40
C VAL A 253 6.14 6.67 25.91
N SER A 254 5.04 6.04 26.31
CA SER A 254 3.86 6.73 26.80
C SER A 254 4.19 7.58 28.04
N ARG A 255 4.97 7.04 28.99
CA ARG A 255 5.42 7.78 30.18
C ARG A 255 6.38 8.93 29.84
N ASN A 256 7.35 8.69 28.97
CA ASN A 256 8.37 9.68 28.60
C ASN A 256 7.76 10.86 27.84
N CYS A 257 6.92 10.56 26.85
CA CYS A 257 6.27 11.57 26.02
C CYS A 257 5.03 12.17 26.67
N LYS A 258 4.48 11.52 27.72
CA LYS A 258 3.16 11.83 28.30
C LYS A 258 2.04 11.80 27.27
N LEU A 259 2.15 10.88 26.30
CA LEU A 259 1.18 10.71 25.23
C LEU A 259 0.53 9.33 25.31
N PRO A 260 -0.78 9.22 25.05
CA PRO A 260 -1.46 7.94 24.95
C PRO A 260 -1.07 7.21 23.67
N ILE A 261 -1.31 5.89 23.66
CA ILE A 261 -1.08 5.04 22.48
C ILE A 261 -2.41 4.81 21.75
N VAL A 262 -2.46 5.09 20.46
CA VAL A 262 -3.59 4.74 19.59
C VAL A 262 -3.17 3.58 18.70
N PHE A 263 -3.75 2.41 18.96
CA PHE A 263 -3.54 1.24 18.11
C PHE A 263 -4.47 1.27 16.91
N ILE A 264 -3.93 0.99 15.72
CA ILE A 264 -4.72 0.91 14.50
C ILE A 264 -4.54 -0.42 13.76
N ALA A 265 -5.60 -0.87 13.07
CA ALA A 265 -5.51 -1.90 12.05
C ALA A 265 -5.54 -1.28 10.64
N ILE A 266 -4.53 -1.61 9.82
CA ILE A 266 -4.37 -1.05 8.46
C ILE A 266 -4.90 -2.01 7.38
N GLY A 267 -5.36 -3.21 7.74
CA GLY A 267 -6.13 -4.06 6.82
C GLY A 267 -6.66 -5.32 7.50
N ASN A 268 -7.83 -5.79 7.06
CA ASN A 268 -8.43 -7.04 7.50
C ASN A 268 -8.44 -8.13 6.41
N ALA A 269 -7.78 -7.91 5.27
CA ALA A 269 -7.62 -8.95 4.24
C ALA A 269 -7.03 -10.24 4.84
N ALA A 270 -7.37 -11.41 4.27
CA ALA A 270 -6.89 -12.70 4.77
C ALA A 270 -5.34 -12.71 4.88
N GLY A 271 -4.79 -13.11 6.02
CA GLY A 271 -3.35 -13.00 6.31
C GLY A 271 -2.91 -11.72 7.06
N HIS A 272 -3.77 -10.70 7.14
CA HIS A 272 -3.59 -9.52 7.99
C HIS A 272 -4.52 -9.59 9.20
N ASN A 273 -4.01 -10.15 10.31
CA ASN A 273 -4.72 -10.21 11.61
C ASN A 273 -4.22 -9.10 12.55
N ASP A 274 -4.28 -7.84 12.09
CA ASP A 274 -3.81 -6.68 12.86
C ASP A 274 -4.54 -6.56 14.21
N ALA A 275 -5.85 -6.80 14.25
CA ALA A 275 -6.64 -6.76 15.49
C ALA A 275 -6.11 -7.72 16.57
N VAL A 276 -5.68 -8.92 16.18
CA VAL A 276 -5.12 -9.90 17.13
C VAL A 276 -3.75 -9.46 17.63
N GLY A 277 -2.90 -8.93 16.73
CA GLY A 277 -1.60 -8.38 17.09
C GLY A 277 -1.71 -7.20 18.06
N VAL A 278 -2.62 -6.27 17.77
CA VAL A 278 -2.96 -5.13 18.63
C VAL A 278 -3.43 -5.60 20.00
N HIS A 279 -4.39 -6.54 20.05
CA HIS A 279 -4.92 -7.03 21.32
C HIS A 279 -3.83 -7.64 22.21
N LYS A 280 -2.96 -8.48 21.63
CA LYS A 280 -1.84 -9.12 22.34
C LYS A 280 -0.89 -8.11 22.99
N VAL A 281 -0.57 -7.01 22.30
CA VAL A 281 0.31 -5.96 22.85
C VAL A 281 -0.43 -5.13 23.89
N SER A 282 -1.65 -4.69 23.58
CA SER A 282 -2.43 -3.83 24.49
C SER A 282 -2.72 -4.50 25.84
N ALA A 283 -2.92 -5.82 25.85
CA ALA A 283 -3.15 -6.59 27.07
C ALA A 283 -1.90 -6.73 27.97
N MET A 284 -0.71 -6.40 27.46
CA MET A 284 0.55 -6.46 28.18
C MET A 284 1.12 -5.07 28.51
N LEU A 285 0.39 -3.99 28.18
CA LEU A 285 0.77 -2.64 28.59
C LEU A 285 0.71 -2.53 30.12
N ALA A 286 1.53 -1.62 30.67
CA ALA A 286 1.46 -1.32 32.08
C ALA A 286 0.13 -0.61 32.44
N ASP A 287 -0.37 -0.82 33.66
CA ASP A 287 -1.70 -0.37 34.11
C ASP A 287 -1.89 1.16 34.05
N ASP A 288 -0.81 1.93 34.10
CA ASP A 288 -0.81 3.39 34.04
C ASP A 288 -0.82 3.96 32.60
N VAL A 289 -0.72 3.10 31.58
CA VAL A 289 -0.67 3.51 30.17
C VAL A 289 -2.08 3.66 29.62
N THR A 290 -2.41 4.89 29.21
CA THR A 290 -3.66 5.16 28.49
C THR A 290 -3.51 4.76 27.02
N TYR A 291 -4.47 4.01 26.50
CA TYR A 291 -4.52 3.66 25.09
C TYR A 291 -5.95 3.62 24.54
N GLU A 292 -6.08 3.69 23.22
CA GLU A 292 -7.31 3.46 22.46
C GLU A 292 -7.04 2.54 21.28
N THR A 293 -8.10 1.98 20.70
CA THR A 293 -8.01 1.14 19.51
C THR A 293 -8.97 1.60 18.43
N TYR A 294 -8.49 1.60 17.18
CA TYR A 294 -9.32 1.80 15.99
C TYR A 294 -9.08 0.64 15.01
N LEU A 295 -10.10 -0.21 14.84
CA LEU A 295 -10.00 -1.44 14.05
C LEU A 295 -10.91 -1.45 12.81
N GLY A 296 -11.57 -0.32 12.51
CA GLY A 296 -12.56 -0.21 11.43
C GLY A 296 -11.97 -0.25 10.03
N GLY A 297 -10.71 0.15 9.85
CA GLY A 297 -10.00 0.05 8.58
C GLY A 297 -10.57 0.91 7.44
N ASN A 298 -11.33 1.97 7.75
CA ASN A 298 -11.78 2.95 6.76
C ASN A 298 -10.62 3.87 6.37
N ILE A 299 -10.49 4.18 5.07
CA ILE A 299 -9.34 4.95 4.56
C ILE A 299 -9.30 6.39 5.10
N PHE A 300 -10.45 7.07 5.25
CA PHE A 300 -10.51 8.45 5.74
C PHE A 300 -10.18 8.52 7.23
N ASP A 301 -10.67 7.54 8.00
CA ASP A 301 -10.35 7.41 9.41
C ASP A 301 -8.87 7.17 9.65
N LEU A 302 -8.25 6.21 8.94
CA LEU A 302 -6.83 5.91 9.08
C LEU A 302 -5.96 7.10 8.68
N MET A 303 -6.29 7.79 7.58
CA MET A 303 -5.61 9.03 7.19
C MET A 303 -5.72 10.10 8.28
N ASN A 304 -6.91 10.32 8.84
CA ASN A 304 -7.13 11.37 9.82
C ASN A 304 -6.47 11.04 11.18
N ILE A 305 -6.49 9.77 11.60
CA ILE A 305 -5.77 9.32 12.79
C ILE A 305 -4.26 9.51 12.62
N ILE A 306 -3.69 9.09 11.49
CA ILE A 306 -2.24 9.20 11.27
C ILE A 306 -1.82 10.68 11.16
N ARG A 307 -2.59 11.49 10.43
CA ARG A 307 -2.35 12.94 10.25
C ARG A 307 -2.20 13.70 11.58
N ASN A 308 -3.02 13.37 12.58
CA ASN A 308 -3.03 14.06 13.88
C ASN A 308 -2.13 13.38 14.92
N ALA A 309 -1.38 12.35 14.54
CA ALA A 309 -0.45 11.67 15.43
C ALA A 309 0.81 12.51 15.68
N ALA A 310 1.36 12.41 16.90
CA ALA A 310 2.68 12.94 17.23
C ALA A 310 3.80 12.11 16.57
N CYS A 311 3.58 10.80 16.42
CA CYS A 311 4.44 9.90 15.66
C CYS A 311 3.66 8.67 15.21
N TYR A 312 3.93 8.18 14.01
CA TYR A 312 3.44 6.90 13.51
C TYR A 312 4.53 5.83 13.62
N CYS A 313 4.24 4.71 14.28
CA CYS A 313 5.14 3.57 14.42
C CYS A 313 4.48 2.32 13.85
N GLY A 314 5.03 1.74 12.79
CA GLY A 314 4.40 0.53 12.27
C GLY A 314 5.17 -0.29 11.25
N THR A 315 4.57 -1.42 10.89
CA THR A 315 5.09 -2.37 9.89
C THR A 315 4.49 -2.18 8.50
N SER A 316 3.40 -1.41 8.37
CA SER A 316 2.79 -1.11 7.07
C SER A 316 3.50 0.03 6.34
N LEU A 317 3.91 -0.24 5.10
CA LEU A 317 4.45 0.77 4.18
C LEU A 317 3.47 1.94 3.96
N HIS A 318 2.18 1.67 3.79
CA HIS A 318 1.22 2.74 3.49
C HIS A 318 0.88 3.61 4.70
N GLY A 319 1.02 3.09 5.92
CA GLY A 319 0.99 3.94 7.11
C GLY A 319 2.19 4.91 7.14
N LEU A 320 3.39 4.45 6.76
CA LEU A 320 4.57 5.31 6.62
C LEU A 320 4.40 6.35 5.52
N ILE A 321 3.87 5.97 4.34
CA ILE A 321 3.58 6.90 3.24
C ILE A 321 2.53 7.94 3.64
N THR A 322 1.51 7.54 4.42
CA THR A 322 0.51 8.46 4.97
C THR A 322 1.19 9.47 5.89
N ALA A 323 2.04 9.00 6.80
CA ALA A 323 2.82 9.89 7.68
C ALA A 323 3.75 10.81 6.87
N MET A 324 4.39 10.33 5.80
CA MET A 324 5.19 11.16 4.88
C MET A 324 4.36 12.25 4.21
N SER A 325 3.19 11.90 3.68
CA SER A 325 2.32 12.82 2.95
C SER A 325 1.79 13.95 3.83
N PHE A 326 1.45 13.65 5.08
CA PHE A 326 0.96 14.63 6.05
C PHE A 326 2.06 15.28 6.91
N GLY A 327 3.33 14.94 6.71
CA GLY A 327 4.45 15.53 7.44
C GLY A 327 4.51 15.11 8.92
N VAL A 328 4.14 13.88 9.23
CA VAL A 328 4.12 13.29 10.58
C VAL A 328 5.43 12.52 10.84
N PRO A 329 6.06 12.67 12.01
CA PRO A 329 7.19 11.83 12.45
C PRO A 329 6.85 10.34 12.37
N ARG A 330 7.84 9.51 12.03
CA ARG A 330 7.57 8.09 11.77
C ARG A 330 8.73 7.18 12.08
N VAL A 331 8.38 5.94 12.44
CA VAL A 331 9.30 4.86 12.72
C VAL A 331 8.84 3.60 11.99
N ALA A 332 9.69 3.05 11.13
CA ALA A 332 9.44 1.73 10.55
C ALA A 332 9.98 0.62 11.45
N LEU A 333 9.08 -0.28 11.83
CA LEU A 333 9.39 -1.41 12.69
C LEU A 333 9.98 -2.58 11.90
N LEU A 334 10.85 -3.33 12.57
CA LEU A 334 11.45 -4.61 12.18
C LEU A 334 12.37 -4.55 10.94
N PRO A 335 13.62 -5.04 11.04
CA PRO A 335 14.62 -4.88 9.98
C PRO A 335 14.36 -5.73 8.74
N ASN A 336 13.64 -6.84 8.88
CA ASN A 336 13.46 -7.82 7.81
C ASN A 336 12.35 -7.46 6.82
N LEU A 337 11.62 -6.36 7.06
CA LEU A 337 10.47 -5.99 6.26
C LEU A 337 10.89 -5.12 5.07
N ARG A 338 11.34 -5.80 4.01
CA ARG A 338 11.99 -5.19 2.84
C ARG A 338 11.23 -4.01 2.22
N LYS A 339 9.90 -4.09 2.13
CA LYS A 339 9.08 -3.08 1.43
C LYS A 339 9.25 -1.69 2.03
N GLN A 340 9.07 -1.54 3.34
CA GLN A 340 9.27 -0.26 4.02
C GLN A 340 10.73 0.17 4.04
N ILE A 341 11.66 -0.76 4.26
CA ILE A 341 13.08 -0.42 4.37
C ILE A 341 13.58 0.15 3.05
N ASN A 342 13.30 -0.54 1.94
CA ASN A 342 13.71 -0.10 0.60
C ASN A 342 13.08 1.25 0.23
N TYR A 343 11.79 1.44 0.54
CA TYR A 343 11.11 2.70 0.24
C TYR A 343 11.68 3.85 1.06
N MET A 344 11.84 3.68 2.37
CA MET A 344 12.41 4.71 3.24
C MET A 344 13.88 5.00 2.91
N GLN A 345 14.66 4.00 2.53
CA GLN A 345 16.03 4.19 2.03
C GLN A 345 16.06 5.03 0.75
N THR A 346 15.06 4.87 -0.11
CA THR A 346 14.99 5.62 -1.37
C THR A 346 14.52 7.06 -1.16
N TRP A 347 13.52 7.26 -0.30
CA TRP A 347 12.73 8.49 -0.29
C TRP A 347 12.72 9.26 1.03
N ASP A 348 13.00 8.63 2.17
CA ASP A 348 12.88 9.30 3.46
C ASP A 348 14.11 10.14 3.81
N LEU A 349 14.02 10.91 4.90
CA LEU A 349 15.15 11.60 5.49
C LEU A 349 16.19 10.58 5.99
N PRO A 350 17.50 10.83 5.79
CA PRO A 350 18.54 9.87 6.14
C PRO A 350 18.49 9.38 7.59
N HIS A 351 18.18 10.28 8.53
CA HIS A 351 18.11 10.02 9.96
C HIS A 351 16.79 9.40 10.42
N MET A 352 15.78 9.26 9.54
CA MET A 352 14.50 8.67 9.95
C MET A 352 14.67 7.19 10.34
N PRO A 353 14.20 6.79 11.54
CA PRO A 353 14.39 5.43 12.04
C PRO A 353 13.67 4.39 11.19
N LYS A 354 14.42 3.36 10.78
CA LYS A 354 13.93 2.28 9.94
C LYS A 354 14.52 0.94 10.35
N GLY A 355 13.67 -0.09 10.43
CA GLY A 355 14.09 -1.43 10.80
C GLY A 355 14.22 -1.64 12.31
N ILE A 356 13.46 -0.89 13.09
CA ILE A 356 13.61 -0.76 14.54
C ILE A 356 13.07 -1.98 15.26
N LYS A 357 13.87 -2.53 16.19
CA LYS A 357 13.46 -3.61 17.10
C LYS A 357 12.78 -3.04 18.35
N PRO A 358 12.03 -3.84 19.13
CA PRO A 358 11.34 -3.36 20.33
C PRO A 358 12.23 -2.57 21.30
N GLU A 359 13.44 -3.06 21.55
CA GLU A 359 14.43 -2.47 22.46
C GLU A 359 14.92 -1.07 22.03
N GLU A 360 14.81 -0.74 20.74
CA GLU A 360 15.25 0.54 20.15
C GLU A 360 14.08 1.51 19.95
N LEU A 361 12.84 1.08 20.23
CA LEU A 361 11.65 1.84 19.85
C LEU A 361 11.59 3.21 20.54
N THR A 362 11.94 3.30 21.83
CA THR A 362 11.88 4.55 22.58
C THR A 362 12.80 5.62 21.99
N SER A 363 14.08 5.27 21.79
CA SER A 363 15.05 6.21 21.22
C SER A 363 14.75 6.53 19.76
N ALA A 364 14.21 5.57 18.99
CA ALA A 364 13.75 5.83 17.64
C ALA A 364 12.62 6.87 17.59
N ILE A 365 11.63 6.79 18.48
CA ILE A 365 10.54 7.78 18.54
C ILE A 365 11.08 9.16 18.90
N GLU A 366 12.00 9.24 19.87
CA GLU A 366 12.65 10.51 20.23
C GLU A 366 13.37 11.15 19.04
N VAL A 367 14.14 10.36 18.27
CA VAL A 367 14.81 10.83 17.04
C VAL A 367 13.79 11.30 16.00
N ALA A 368 12.72 10.54 15.78
CA ALA A 368 11.69 10.89 14.81
C ALA A 368 10.98 12.20 15.21
N MET A 369 10.54 12.32 16.46
CA MET A 369 9.81 13.47 16.99
C MET A 369 10.67 14.73 17.13
N ALA A 370 11.99 14.58 17.29
CA ALA A 370 12.93 15.71 17.27
C ALA A 370 13.12 16.31 15.86
N THR A 371 12.60 15.68 14.81
CA THR A 371 12.73 16.19 13.45
C THR A 371 11.90 17.46 13.25
N PRO A 372 12.48 18.57 12.77
CA PRO A 372 11.74 19.80 12.56
C PRO A 372 10.56 19.63 11.60
N ASN A 373 9.40 20.17 11.97
CA ASN A 373 8.18 20.14 11.13
C ASN A 373 8.39 20.69 9.72
N LYS A 374 9.31 21.66 9.55
CA LYS A 374 9.67 22.20 8.23
C LYS A 374 10.28 21.13 7.32
N ASP A 375 11.09 20.23 7.85
CA ASP A 375 11.80 19.21 7.08
C ASP A 375 10.86 18.07 6.71
N LEU A 376 9.94 17.72 7.63
CA LEU A 376 8.85 16.76 7.37
C LEU A 376 7.93 17.24 6.24
N LYS A 377 7.49 18.50 6.30
CA LYS A 377 6.65 19.10 5.24
C LYS A 377 7.40 19.25 3.92
N ALA A 378 8.66 19.68 3.97
CA ALA A 378 9.51 19.79 2.79
C ALA A 378 9.68 18.43 2.09
N LEU A 379 9.81 17.34 2.85
CA LEU A 379 9.83 16.01 2.28
C LEU A 379 8.48 15.66 1.61
N GLY A 380 7.35 15.85 2.30
CA GLY A 380 6.02 15.57 1.71
C GLY A 380 5.80 16.28 0.39
N ASN A 381 6.18 17.57 0.31
CA ASN A 381 6.13 18.35 -0.92
C ASN A 381 7.06 17.79 -2.00
N LYS A 382 8.32 17.49 -1.65
CA LYS A 382 9.29 16.90 -2.59
C LYS A 382 8.79 15.59 -3.19
N LEU A 383 8.19 14.71 -2.38
CA LEU A 383 7.64 13.44 -2.86
C LEU A 383 6.44 13.66 -3.78
N THR A 384 5.56 14.61 -3.43
CA THR A 384 4.43 15.00 -4.27
C THR A 384 4.90 15.54 -5.63
N ASP A 385 5.87 16.45 -5.64
CA ASP A 385 6.40 17.05 -6.87
C ASP A 385 7.11 16.02 -7.75
N ALA A 386 7.90 15.14 -7.13
CA ALA A 386 8.59 14.05 -7.84
C ALA A 386 7.59 13.06 -8.46
N TYR A 387 6.53 12.72 -7.72
CA TYR A 387 5.45 11.89 -8.25
C TYR A 387 4.72 12.57 -9.41
N MET A 388 4.30 13.83 -9.23
CA MET A 388 3.57 14.58 -10.27
C MET A 388 4.42 14.80 -11.52
N THR A 389 5.74 14.95 -11.39
CA THR A 389 6.67 14.97 -12.53
C THR A 389 6.65 13.66 -13.30
N SER A 390 6.66 12.51 -12.59
CA SER A 390 6.51 11.20 -13.24
C SER A 390 5.12 11.04 -13.85
N PHE A 391 4.07 11.49 -13.16
CA PHE A 391 2.70 11.45 -13.65
C PHE A 391 2.54 12.25 -14.94
N LYS A 392 3.18 13.43 -15.04
CA LYS A 392 3.18 14.22 -16.28
C LYS A 392 3.83 13.50 -17.45
N ARG A 393 4.86 12.69 -17.22
CA ARG A 393 5.52 11.88 -18.27
C ARG A 393 4.65 10.70 -18.68
N LEU A 394 4.07 9.98 -17.72
CA LEU A 394 3.24 8.80 -18.03
C LEU A 394 1.92 9.21 -18.73
N SER A 395 1.27 10.27 -18.24
CA SER A 395 1.03 11.49 -19.04
C SER A 395 0.86 11.41 -20.54
N GLU A 396 2.00 11.61 -21.19
CA GLU A 396 2.19 11.78 -22.62
C GLU A 396 1.86 10.50 -23.39
N SER A 397 1.71 9.38 -22.66
CA SER A 397 1.29 8.10 -23.23
C SER A 397 -0.23 7.93 -23.28
N PHE A 398 -1.03 8.79 -22.65
CA PHE A 398 -2.51 8.71 -22.58
C PHE A 398 -3.25 9.11 -23.85
#